data_AF-A0A3D3VU31-F1
#
_entry.id   AF-A0A3D3VU31-F1
#
_cell.length_a   1.000
_cell.length_b   1.000
_cell.length_c   1.000
_cell.angle_alpha   90.00
_cell.angle_beta   90.00
_cell.angle_gamma   90.00
#
_symmetry.space_group_name_H-M   'P 1'
#
loop_
_entity.id
_entity.type
_entity.pdbx_description
1 polymer ?
#
loop_
_entity_poly.entity_id
_entity_poly.type
_entity_poly.pdbx_seq_one_letter_code
_entity_poly.pdbx_strand_id
1 'polypeptide(L)'
;MVFLGKYAENLLSFRITGMSRGCYEIPPGRVNSKDLLGLFHRERRFGEAMEILVYPALLNMEDRDLAQHYLMGDTRSDRPFMPDPTRVSSLRDYTPDIPARRIHWKASARHGKLLTKVLEHTADLRLCVTLDGDSFARHRLSMERALSVAATLTVWADRKKVPFGLISNVSQCGRSGPVSIPAGSGPSQVRLALEALARAKLPVALPYGEFLSQGKRLMPRGATIISIRAEYSPRASSGGRGRADVGRASWAGGFARLLV
;
A
#
# COMPACT_ATOMS: atom_id res chain seq x y z
N MET A 1 -33.82 -5.67 27.27
CA MET A 1 -35.24 -5.34 27.02
C MET A 1 -35.51 -4.07 27.81
N VAL A 2 -35.92 -2.98 27.14
CA VAL A 2 -36.12 -1.67 27.79
C VAL A 2 -37.61 -1.42 27.88
N PHE A 3 -38.12 -1.19 29.09
CA PHE A 3 -39.50 -0.73 29.29
C PHE A 3 -39.52 0.79 29.16
N LEU A 4 -40.21 1.29 28.13
CA LEU A 4 -40.45 2.71 27.94
C LEU A 4 -41.85 3.04 28.48
N GLY A 5 -41.91 3.96 29.44
CA GLY A 5 -43.17 4.52 29.93
C GLY A 5 -43.87 5.37 28.86
N LYS A 6 -45.08 5.85 29.16
CA LYS A 6 -45.84 6.74 28.27
C LYS A 6 -45.01 8.02 28.02
N TYR A 7 -44.73 8.34 26.75
CA TYR A 7 -43.88 9.46 26.31
C TYR A 7 -42.41 9.38 26.75
N ALA A 8 -41.91 8.21 27.16
CA ALA A 8 -40.50 8.05 27.48
C ALA A 8 -39.64 7.95 26.21
N GLU A 9 -38.57 8.73 26.18
CA GLU A 9 -37.52 8.66 25.16
C GLU A 9 -36.29 7.97 25.75
N ASN A 10 -35.57 7.22 24.91
CA ASN A 10 -34.30 6.62 25.33
C ASN A 10 -33.33 6.62 24.15
N LEU A 11 -32.09 7.01 24.43
CA LEU A 11 -31.01 7.07 23.47
C LEU A 11 -30.07 5.89 23.68
N LEU A 12 -29.99 5.00 22.68
CA LEU A 12 -29.07 3.88 22.68
C LEU A 12 -27.85 4.22 21.82
N SER A 13 -26.67 4.18 22.45
CA SER A 13 -25.39 4.36 21.76
C SER A 13 -24.65 3.02 21.71
N PHE A 14 -24.12 2.68 20.55
CA PHE A 14 -23.31 1.47 20.34
C PHE A 14 -21.94 1.86 19.81
N ARG A 15 -20.89 1.20 20.29
CA ARG A 15 -19.53 1.33 19.74
C ARG A 15 -19.28 0.17 18.80
N ILE A 16 -18.87 0.48 17.57
CA ILE A 16 -18.47 -0.50 16.57
C ILE A 16 -16.97 -0.41 16.39
N THR A 17 -16.29 -1.56 16.38
CA THR A 17 -14.83 -1.65 16.20
C THR A 17 -14.53 -2.55 15.02
N GLY A 18 -13.85 -2.01 14.01
CA GLY A 18 -13.41 -2.77 12.84
C GLY A 18 -12.24 -3.69 13.22
N MET A 19 -12.47 -5.00 13.30
CA MET A 19 -11.44 -5.97 13.68
C MET A 19 -10.52 -6.36 12.53
N SER A 20 -11.03 -6.34 11.30
CA SER A 20 -10.29 -6.72 10.10
C SER A 20 -10.68 -5.81 8.93
N ARG A 21 -9.74 -5.60 7.99
CA ARG A 21 -10.01 -4.79 6.80
C ARG A 21 -11.17 -5.39 6.00
N GLY A 22 -11.91 -4.54 5.30
CA GLY A 22 -13.01 -5.00 4.44
C GLY A 22 -14.17 -4.02 4.40
N CYS A 23 -15.19 -4.42 3.64
CA CYS A 23 -16.47 -3.73 3.53
C CYS A 23 -17.48 -4.44 4.42
N TYR A 24 -18.13 -3.67 5.28
CA TYR A 24 -19.15 -4.15 6.19
C TYR A 24 -20.41 -3.32 5.99
N GLU A 25 -21.56 -3.97 5.99
CA GLU A 25 -22.85 -3.30 5.91
C GLU A 25 -23.50 -3.32 7.29
N ILE A 26 -23.86 -2.15 7.79
CA ILE A 26 -24.75 -2.00 8.94
C ILE A 26 -26.17 -1.93 8.37
N PRO A 27 -27.02 -2.93 8.65
CA PRO A 27 -28.39 -2.89 8.21
C PRO A 27 -29.17 -1.78 8.94
N PRO A 28 -30.30 -1.33 8.39
CA PRO A 28 -31.20 -0.40 9.07
C PRO A 28 -31.55 -0.88 10.49
N GLY A 29 -31.69 0.09 11.39
CA GLY A 29 -32.09 -0.16 12.77
C GLY A 29 -33.47 -0.81 12.84
N ARG A 30 -33.66 -1.72 13.80
CA ARG A 30 -34.94 -2.41 14.04
C ARG A 30 -35.36 -2.21 15.48
N VAL A 31 -36.54 -1.60 15.68
CA VAL A 31 -37.22 -1.59 16.98
C VAL A 31 -38.25 -2.70 17.00
N ASN A 32 -38.09 -3.61 17.94
CA ASN A 32 -39.07 -4.65 18.24
C ASN A 32 -39.77 -4.28 19.55
N SER A 33 -41.10 -4.09 19.49
CA SER A 33 -41.94 -3.89 20.66
C SER A 33 -42.88 -5.08 20.84
N LYS A 34 -43.08 -5.47 22.10
CA LYS A 34 -44.01 -6.51 22.54
C LYS A 34 -44.80 -5.98 23.71
N ASP A 35 -46.06 -6.37 23.82
CA ASP A 35 -46.87 -6.13 25.01
C ASP A 35 -46.43 -7.04 26.18
N LEU A 36 -46.90 -6.74 27.39
CA LEU A 36 -46.56 -7.48 28.61
C LEU A 36 -46.97 -8.96 28.56
N LEU A 37 -48.06 -9.25 27.85
CA LEU A 37 -48.60 -10.61 27.70
C LEU A 37 -47.98 -11.35 26.49
N GLY A 38 -47.18 -10.68 25.67
CA GLY A 38 -46.59 -11.24 24.45
C GLY A 38 -47.59 -11.54 23.32
N LEU A 39 -48.82 -11.05 23.40
CA LEU A 39 -49.90 -11.27 22.42
C LEU A 39 -49.72 -10.41 21.16
N PHE A 40 -49.11 -9.23 21.30
CA PHE A 40 -48.92 -8.29 20.20
C PHE A 40 -47.44 -8.00 19.97
N HIS A 41 -47.00 -8.14 18.73
CA HIS A 41 -45.65 -7.82 18.30
C HIS A 41 -45.68 -6.74 17.21
N ARG A 42 -44.88 -5.69 17.38
CA ARG A 42 -44.69 -4.64 16.37
C ARG A 42 -43.21 -4.46 16.08
N GLU A 43 -42.84 -4.60 14.81
CA GLU A 43 -41.51 -4.25 14.31
C GLU A 43 -41.59 -2.93 13.54
N ARG A 44 -40.63 -2.04 13.77
CA ARG A 44 -40.40 -0.85 12.94
C ARG A 44 -38.94 -0.77 12.54
N ARG A 45 -38.69 -0.54 11.25
CA ARG A 45 -37.36 -0.24 10.71
C ARG A 45 -37.13 1.26 10.69
N PHE A 46 -35.92 1.70 10.95
CA PHE A 46 -35.52 3.10 10.91
C PHE A 46 -34.09 3.26 10.41
N GLY A 47 -33.81 4.39 9.78
CA GLY A 47 -32.53 4.66 9.13
C GLY A 47 -32.33 3.86 7.83
N GLU A 48 -31.18 4.08 7.21
CA GLU A 48 -30.75 3.39 5.98
C GLU A 48 -29.59 2.45 6.28
N ALA A 49 -29.30 1.55 5.33
CA ALA A 49 -28.10 0.73 5.40
C ALA A 49 -26.86 1.62 5.28
N MET A 50 -25.86 1.40 6.12
CA MET A 50 -24.61 2.17 6.12
C MET A 50 -23.44 1.24 5.79
N GLU A 51 -22.60 1.65 4.85
CA GLU A 51 -21.34 0.95 4.58
C GLU A 51 -20.23 1.47 5.51
N ILE A 52 -19.58 0.55 6.22
CA ILE A 52 -18.32 0.79 6.93
C ILE A 52 -17.19 0.15 6.15
N LEU A 53 -16.18 0.97 5.83
CA LEU A 53 -14.95 0.52 5.22
C LEU A 53 -13.82 0.55 6.24
N VAL A 54 -13.23 -0.61 6.53
CA VAL A 54 -12.08 -0.73 7.43
C VAL A 54 -10.82 -0.83 6.59
N TYR A 55 -9.93 0.16 6.74
CA TYR A 55 -8.67 0.21 5.98
C TYR A 55 -7.66 -0.85 6.42
N PRO A 56 -6.72 -1.24 5.54
CA PRO A 56 -5.59 -2.08 5.94
C PRO A 56 -4.80 -1.43 7.08
N ALA A 57 -4.30 -2.24 8.00
CA ALA A 57 -3.42 -1.76 9.05
C ALA A 57 -2.13 -1.21 8.44
N LEU A 58 -1.69 -0.04 8.89
CA LEU A 58 -0.41 0.53 8.47
C LEU A 58 0.72 -0.08 9.28
N LEU A 59 1.83 -0.36 8.62
CA LEU A 59 3.06 -0.83 9.24
C LEU A 59 3.88 0.37 9.71
N ASN A 60 4.63 0.21 10.80
CA ASN A 60 5.53 1.26 11.25
C ASN A 60 6.76 1.31 10.32
N MET A 61 6.93 2.43 9.61
CA MET A 61 8.07 2.64 8.69
C MET A 61 9.34 3.08 9.41
N GLU A 62 9.26 3.44 10.70
CA GLU A 62 10.44 3.77 11.51
C GLU A 62 11.26 2.53 11.89
N ASP A 63 10.67 1.34 11.73
CA ASP A 63 11.40 0.09 11.75
C ASP A 63 12.34 0.07 10.54
N ARG A 64 13.63 0.36 10.80
CA ARG A 64 14.73 0.31 9.81
C ARG A 64 14.69 -0.98 8.98
N ASP A 65 14.24 -2.06 9.61
CA ASP A 65 14.04 -3.37 9.01
C ASP A 65 12.97 -3.36 7.92
N LEU A 66 11.88 -2.61 8.04
CA LEU A 66 10.84 -2.57 7.01
C LEU A 66 11.34 -1.86 5.73
N ALA A 67 12.07 -0.76 5.91
CA ALA A 67 12.68 -0.03 4.79
C ALA A 67 13.78 -0.85 4.09
N GLN A 68 14.59 -1.61 4.86
CA GLN A 68 15.62 -2.46 4.29
C GLN A 68 15.06 -3.75 3.67
N HIS A 69 14.15 -4.45 4.36
CA HIS A 69 13.62 -5.74 3.90
C HIS A 69 12.62 -5.63 2.75
N TYR A 70 11.76 -4.60 2.74
CA TYR A 70 10.70 -4.50 1.73
C TYR A 70 10.97 -3.46 0.65
N LEU A 71 11.84 -2.47 0.86
CA LEU A 71 12.12 -1.42 -0.15
C LEU A 71 13.46 -1.60 -0.86
N MET A 72 14.46 -2.26 -0.24
CA MET A 72 15.79 -2.39 -0.86
C MET A 72 15.94 -3.65 -1.72
N GLY A 73 15.11 -4.68 -1.50
CA GLY A 73 15.28 -5.96 -2.19
C GLY A 73 16.60 -6.65 -1.85
N ASP A 74 16.72 -7.93 -2.20
CA ASP A 74 17.91 -8.76 -1.88
C ASP A 74 19.17 -8.35 -2.67
N THR A 75 19.04 -7.42 -3.61
CA THR A 75 20.17 -6.83 -4.31
C THR A 75 20.71 -5.70 -3.46
N ARG A 76 21.80 -5.95 -2.71
CA ARG A 76 22.67 -4.90 -2.16
C ARG A 76 23.15 -3.98 -3.29
N SER A 77 22.33 -3.03 -3.68
CA SER A 77 22.76 -1.88 -4.44
C SER A 77 23.16 -0.84 -3.41
N ASP A 78 24.40 -0.37 -3.46
CA ASP A 78 24.89 0.77 -2.64
C ASP A 78 24.18 2.10 -2.98
N ARG A 79 23.17 2.06 -3.87
CA ARG A 79 22.30 3.19 -4.17
C ARG A 79 21.10 3.17 -3.23
N PRO A 80 20.85 4.24 -2.45
CA PRO A 80 19.58 4.38 -1.76
C PRO A 80 18.43 4.34 -2.78
N PHE A 81 17.36 3.59 -2.46
CA PHE A 81 16.16 3.43 -3.27
C PHE A 81 15.54 4.76 -3.75
N MET A 82 15.83 5.85 -3.02
CA MET A 82 15.40 7.18 -3.40
C MET A 82 16.56 8.17 -3.20
N PRO A 83 16.86 9.01 -4.21
CA PRO A 83 17.86 10.06 -4.08
C PRO A 83 17.40 11.05 -3.01
N ASP A 84 18.29 11.37 -2.07
CA ASP A 84 18.05 12.39 -1.05
C ASP A 84 18.19 13.77 -1.73
N PRO A 85 17.14 14.61 -1.78
CA PRO A 85 17.18 15.92 -2.43
C PRO A 85 18.18 16.88 -1.77
N THR A 86 18.71 16.54 -0.60
CA THR A 86 19.74 17.30 0.12
C THR A 86 21.16 16.77 -0.10
N ARG A 87 21.34 15.61 -0.74
CA ARG A 87 22.66 15.05 -1.05
C ARG A 87 23.26 15.68 -2.31
N VAL A 88 24.48 16.17 -2.18
CA VAL A 88 25.31 16.56 -3.32
C VAL A 88 25.77 15.28 -4.03
N SER A 89 25.31 15.06 -5.26
CA SER A 89 25.61 13.84 -6.03
C SER A 89 27.03 13.84 -6.59
N SER A 90 27.50 15.00 -7.09
CA SER A 90 28.89 15.18 -7.54
C SER A 90 29.32 16.65 -7.55
N LEU A 91 30.62 16.89 -7.53
CA LEU A 91 31.23 18.21 -7.75
C LEU A 91 31.75 18.25 -9.20
N ARG A 92 31.39 19.28 -9.95
CA ARG A 92 31.92 19.53 -11.31
C ARG A 92 32.54 20.92 -11.38
N ASP A 93 33.42 21.10 -12.36
CA ASP A 93 34.00 22.41 -12.64
C ASP A 93 32.88 23.40 -13.04
N TYR A 94 32.95 24.61 -12.49
CA TYR A 94 32.01 25.67 -12.79
C TYR A 94 32.26 26.22 -14.19
N THR A 95 31.19 26.27 -14.98
CA THR A 95 31.16 26.98 -16.26
C THR A 95 30.21 28.18 -16.15
N PRO A 96 30.46 29.27 -16.92
CA PRO A 96 29.69 30.52 -16.82
C PRO A 96 28.20 30.40 -17.17
N ASP A 97 27.79 29.31 -17.79
CA ASP A 97 26.40 28.95 -18.12
C ASP A 97 25.58 28.54 -16.89
N ILE A 98 26.21 28.28 -15.74
CA ILE A 98 25.55 27.86 -14.51
C ILE A 98 25.42 29.04 -13.53
N PRO A 99 24.26 29.26 -12.90
CA PRO A 99 24.09 30.33 -11.92
C PRO A 99 25.06 30.24 -10.72
N ALA A 100 25.70 31.37 -10.37
CA ALA A 100 26.68 31.46 -9.28
C ALA A 100 26.16 30.99 -7.91
N ARG A 101 24.84 31.00 -7.66
CA ARG A 101 24.23 30.45 -6.43
C ARG A 101 24.48 28.94 -6.24
N ARG A 102 24.87 28.21 -7.29
CA ARG A 102 25.17 26.77 -7.25
C ARG A 102 26.63 26.46 -6.91
N ILE A 103 27.47 27.47 -6.67
CA ILE A 103 28.88 27.30 -6.31
C ILE A 103 29.00 26.70 -4.90
N HIS A 104 29.82 25.66 -4.75
CA HIS A 104 30.16 25.07 -3.47
C HIS A 104 31.36 25.77 -2.84
N TRP A 105 31.17 26.94 -2.23
CA TRP A 105 32.26 27.78 -1.68
C TRP A 105 33.32 27.01 -0.86
N LYS A 106 32.91 26.13 0.05
CA LYS A 106 33.84 25.34 0.88
C LYS A 106 34.70 24.34 0.08
N ALA A 107 34.18 23.77 -1.01
CA ALA A 107 34.94 22.85 -1.86
C ALA A 107 35.82 23.63 -2.83
N SER A 108 35.30 24.74 -3.38
CA SER A 108 36.06 25.65 -4.24
C SER A 108 37.29 26.22 -3.52
N ALA A 109 37.13 26.63 -2.25
CA ALA A 109 38.22 27.15 -1.43
C ALA A 109 39.33 26.11 -1.17
N ARG A 110 38.97 24.81 -1.05
CA ARG A 110 39.94 23.73 -0.82
C ARG A 110 40.69 23.32 -2.08
N HIS A 111 40.06 23.42 -3.25
CA HIS A 111 40.64 22.95 -4.51
C HIS A 111 41.20 24.08 -5.40
N GLY A 112 41.07 25.34 -4.98
CA GLY A 112 41.60 26.49 -5.73
C GLY A 112 40.91 26.76 -7.07
N LYS A 113 39.76 26.11 -7.31
CA LYS A 113 38.95 26.27 -8.53
C LYS A 113 37.47 26.32 -8.18
N LEU A 114 36.66 27.03 -8.98
CA LEU A 114 35.23 27.10 -8.75
C LEU A 114 34.58 25.76 -9.06
N LEU A 115 33.99 25.15 -8.03
CA LEU A 115 33.23 23.90 -8.13
C LEU A 115 31.74 24.17 -7.95
N THR A 116 30.94 23.55 -8.80
CA THR A 116 29.48 23.60 -8.75
C THR A 116 28.93 22.37 -8.07
N LYS A 117 27.93 22.55 -7.19
CA LYS A 117 27.10 21.45 -6.70
C LYS A 117 26.24 20.93 -7.84
N VAL A 118 26.55 19.75 -8.37
CA VAL A 118 25.59 19.03 -9.22
C VAL A 118 24.57 18.42 -8.28
N LEU A 119 23.43 19.07 -8.18
CA LEU A 119 22.24 18.47 -7.60
C LEU A 119 21.83 17.34 -8.54
N GLU A 120 21.53 16.17 -7.99
CA GLU A 120 20.81 15.16 -8.76
C GLU A 120 19.57 15.82 -9.32
N HIS A 121 19.40 15.78 -10.65
CA HIS A 121 18.13 16.17 -11.23
C HIS A 121 17.09 15.26 -10.57
N THR A 122 16.15 15.88 -9.86
CA THR A 122 14.90 15.24 -9.48
C THR A 122 14.28 14.74 -10.78
N ALA A 123 14.59 13.52 -11.21
CA ALA A 123 13.64 12.77 -12.00
C ALA A 123 12.37 12.82 -11.15
N ASP A 124 11.27 13.37 -11.69
CA ASP A 124 9.99 13.41 -11.00
C ASP A 124 9.73 12.01 -10.43
N LEU A 125 10.00 11.83 -9.14
CA LEU A 125 9.96 10.52 -8.51
C LEU A 125 8.49 10.12 -8.55
N ARG A 126 8.15 9.11 -9.35
CA ARG A 126 6.81 8.56 -9.42
C ARG A 126 6.87 7.14 -8.89
N LEU A 127 5.95 6.79 -8.01
CA LEU A 127 5.83 5.45 -7.47
C LEU A 127 4.67 4.72 -8.14
N CYS A 128 4.84 3.47 -8.50
CA CYS A 128 3.72 2.61 -8.91
C CYS A 128 3.75 1.35 -8.05
N VAL A 129 2.78 1.23 -7.13
CA VAL A 129 2.63 0.03 -6.31
C VAL A 129 1.77 -0.96 -7.08
N THR A 130 2.30 -2.16 -7.29
CA THR A 130 1.61 -3.26 -7.97
C THR A 130 1.44 -4.45 -7.04
N LEU A 131 0.29 -5.11 -7.09
CA LEU A 131 0.01 -6.30 -6.29
C LEU A 131 -0.49 -7.43 -7.20
N ASP A 132 0.23 -8.53 -7.20
CA ASP A 132 -0.10 -9.78 -7.92
C ASP A 132 -1.02 -10.64 -7.06
N GLY A 133 -2.34 -10.50 -7.25
CA GLY A 133 -3.35 -11.27 -6.54
C GLY A 133 -3.32 -12.77 -6.83
N ASP A 134 -2.80 -13.20 -7.99
CA ASP A 134 -2.75 -14.63 -8.35
C ASP A 134 -1.81 -15.38 -7.41
N SER A 135 -0.68 -14.74 -7.08
CA SER A 135 0.31 -15.29 -6.15
C SER A 135 -0.26 -15.58 -4.75
N PHE A 136 -1.32 -14.85 -4.34
CA PHE A 136 -1.93 -15.00 -3.01
C PHE A 136 -3.14 -15.93 -2.97
N ALA A 137 -3.53 -16.54 -4.09
CA ALA A 137 -4.74 -17.39 -4.18
C ALA A 137 -4.78 -18.51 -3.11
N ARG A 138 -3.61 -19.06 -2.75
CA ARG A 138 -3.47 -20.15 -1.76
C ARG A 138 -3.13 -19.68 -0.34
N HIS A 139 -2.80 -18.40 -0.15
CA HIS A 139 -2.25 -17.87 1.12
C HIS A 139 -2.88 -16.52 1.51
N ARG A 140 -4.12 -16.56 2.01
CA ARG A 140 -4.88 -15.36 2.42
C ARG A 140 -4.20 -14.52 3.49
N LEU A 141 -3.52 -15.13 4.47
CA LEU A 141 -2.81 -14.37 5.52
C LEU A 141 -1.62 -13.56 4.96
N SER A 142 -0.96 -14.06 3.92
CA SER A 142 0.10 -13.33 3.23
C SER A 142 -0.45 -12.15 2.43
N MET A 143 -1.69 -12.27 1.92
CA MET A 143 -2.39 -11.18 1.22
C MET A 143 -2.66 -9.99 2.15
N GLU A 144 -3.12 -10.25 3.37
CA GLU A 144 -3.39 -9.18 4.34
C GLU A 144 -2.14 -8.34 4.62
N ARG A 145 -0.99 -9.00 4.80
CA ARG A 145 0.30 -8.33 4.98
C ARG A 145 0.70 -7.55 3.72
N ALA A 146 0.55 -8.15 2.54
CA ALA A 146 0.84 -7.50 1.28
C ALA A 146 0.03 -6.21 1.07
N LEU A 147 -1.26 -6.22 1.46
CA LEU A 147 -2.14 -5.06 1.41
C LEU A 147 -1.78 -4.01 2.46
N SER A 148 -1.35 -4.43 3.66
CA SER A 148 -0.77 -3.52 4.66
C SER A 148 0.52 -2.85 4.18
N VAL A 149 1.42 -3.60 3.51
CA VAL A 149 2.63 -3.03 2.88
C VAL A 149 2.22 -2.02 1.81
N ALA A 150 1.32 -2.39 0.89
CA ALA A 150 0.83 -1.48 -0.15
C ALA A 150 0.22 -0.19 0.43
N ALA A 151 -0.62 -0.32 1.46
CA ALA A 151 -1.22 0.83 2.15
C ALA A 151 -0.14 1.74 2.75
N THR A 152 0.83 1.14 3.42
CA THR A 152 1.94 1.87 4.05
C THR A 152 2.77 2.62 3.02
N LEU A 153 3.08 2.02 1.87
CA LEU A 153 3.78 2.67 0.76
C LEU A 153 3.02 3.88 0.22
N THR A 154 1.70 3.75 0.02
CA THR A 154 0.87 4.84 -0.49
C THR A 154 0.79 6.02 0.48
N VAL A 155 0.65 5.74 1.78
CA VAL A 155 0.67 6.77 2.84
C VAL A 155 2.05 7.43 2.93
N TRP A 156 3.12 6.65 2.83
CA TRP A 156 4.47 7.20 2.81
C TRP A 156 4.71 8.11 1.60
N ALA A 157 4.28 7.70 0.40
CA ALA A 157 4.43 8.48 -0.82
C ALA A 157 3.65 9.80 -0.74
N ASP A 158 2.41 9.76 -0.22
CA ASP A 158 1.60 10.95 0.04
C ASP A 158 2.28 11.93 1.01
N ARG A 159 2.82 11.42 2.13
CA ARG A 159 3.57 12.22 3.12
C ARG A 159 4.83 12.85 2.53
N LYS A 160 5.53 12.14 1.63
CA LYS A 160 6.72 12.62 0.93
C LYS A 160 6.41 13.44 -0.33
N LYS A 161 5.12 13.65 -0.66
CA LYS A 161 4.67 14.35 -1.87
C LYS A 161 5.22 13.74 -3.17
N VAL A 162 5.44 12.43 -3.16
CA VAL A 162 5.82 11.63 -4.32
C VAL A 162 4.54 11.20 -5.02
N PRO A 163 4.28 11.60 -6.29
CA PRO A 163 3.14 11.09 -7.03
C PRO A 163 3.17 9.56 -7.09
N PHE A 164 2.05 8.92 -6.77
CA PHE A 164 1.98 7.46 -6.74
C PHE A 164 0.72 6.91 -7.38
N GLY A 165 0.83 5.72 -7.97
CA GLY A 165 -0.30 4.93 -8.48
C GLY A 165 -0.39 3.58 -7.78
N LEU A 166 -1.55 2.93 -7.90
CA LEU A 166 -1.83 1.61 -7.33
C LEU A 166 -2.53 0.74 -8.37
N ILE A 167 -1.97 -0.43 -8.65
CA ILE A 167 -2.42 -1.32 -9.73
C ILE A 167 -2.47 -2.76 -9.17
N SER A 168 -3.62 -3.42 -9.21
CA SER A 168 -3.75 -4.82 -8.79
C SER A 168 -4.89 -5.53 -9.49
N ASN A 169 -4.68 -6.79 -9.87
CA ASN A 169 -5.69 -7.61 -10.52
C ASN A 169 -6.75 -8.18 -9.55
N VAL A 170 -6.68 -7.84 -8.26
CA VAL A 170 -7.65 -8.28 -7.25
C VAL A 170 -9.03 -7.67 -7.47
N SER A 171 -10.08 -8.44 -7.18
CA SER A 171 -11.45 -7.94 -7.21
C SER A 171 -11.72 -6.95 -6.08
N GLN A 172 -12.81 -6.20 -6.21
CA GLN A 172 -13.24 -5.22 -5.21
C GLN A 172 -14.65 -5.53 -4.71
N CYS A 173 -14.89 -5.41 -3.41
CA CYS A 173 -16.25 -5.45 -2.88
C CYS A 173 -16.98 -4.14 -3.20
N GLY A 174 -18.19 -4.26 -3.77
CA GLY A 174 -19.03 -3.12 -4.15
C GLY A 174 -18.57 -2.34 -5.39
N ARG A 175 -17.54 -2.82 -6.11
CA ARG A 175 -17.03 -2.22 -7.35
C ARG A 175 -16.70 -3.32 -8.35
N SER A 176 -16.89 -3.04 -9.64
CA SER A 176 -16.54 -3.99 -10.70
C SER A 176 -15.08 -3.82 -11.13
N GLY A 177 -14.42 -4.94 -11.40
CA GLY A 177 -13.08 -4.97 -12.00
C GLY A 177 -11.91 -4.88 -11.02
N PRO A 178 -10.69 -4.79 -11.57
CA PRO A 178 -9.44 -4.73 -10.80
C PRO A 178 -9.20 -3.37 -10.15
N VAL A 179 -8.23 -3.31 -9.24
CA VAL A 179 -7.72 -2.05 -8.70
C VAL A 179 -6.83 -1.37 -9.73
N SER A 180 -7.22 -0.18 -10.18
CA SER A 180 -6.41 0.66 -11.06
C SER A 180 -6.55 2.13 -10.68
N ILE A 181 -5.51 2.68 -10.11
CA ILE A 181 -5.39 4.09 -9.74
C ILE A 181 -4.13 4.62 -10.45
N PRO A 182 -4.29 5.54 -11.43
CA PRO A 182 -3.15 6.12 -12.14
C PRO A 182 -2.31 6.97 -11.18
N ALA A 183 -1.03 7.17 -11.51
CA ALA A 183 -0.18 7.97 -10.65
C ALA A 183 -0.65 9.42 -10.59
N GLY A 184 -0.77 9.93 -9.37
CA GLY A 184 -1.17 11.30 -9.08
C GLY A 184 -0.67 11.71 -7.70
N SER A 185 -0.81 13.00 -7.39
CA SER A 185 -0.40 13.62 -6.13
C SER A 185 -1.51 14.46 -5.49
N GLY A 186 -2.77 14.24 -5.92
CA GLY A 186 -3.91 15.00 -5.44
C GLY A 186 -4.28 14.68 -3.99
N PRO A 187 -5.00 15.58 -3.28
CA PRO A 187 -5.39 15.38 -1.88
C PRO A 187 -6.22 14.11 -1.61
N SER A 188 -6.94 13.63 -2.62
CA SER A 188 -7.76 12.41 -2.55
C SER A 188 -6.99 11.13 -2.88
N GLN A 189 -5.75 11.22 -3.37
CA GLN A 189 -5.02 10.07 -3.91
C GLN A 189 -4.82 8.96 -2.87
N VAL A 190 -4.38 9.32 -1.67
CA VAL A 190 -4.18 8.36 -0.58
C VAL A 190 -5.50 7.74 -0.12
N ARG A 191 -6.58 8.53 -0.07
CA ARG A 191 -7.92 8.02 0.28
C ARG A 191 -8.39 7.00 -0.75
N LEU A 192 -8.30 7.32 -2.05
CA LEU A 192 -8.68 6.41 -3.12
C LEU A 192 -7.89 5.09 -3.06
N ALA A 193 -6.59 5.16 -2.78
CA ALA A 193 -5.75 3.98 -2.64
C ALA A 193 -6.12 3.13 -1.42
N LEU A 194 -6.29 3.74 -0.25
CA LEU A 194 -6.70 3.04 0.97
C LEU A 194 -8.10 2.43 0.84
N GLU A 195 -9.05 3.13 0.21
CA GLU A 195 -10.37 2.60 -0.09
C GLU A 195 -10.29 1.37 -1.01
N ALA A 196 -9.49 1.44 -2.08
CA ALA A 196 -9.33 0.33 -3.01
C ALA A 196 -8.69 -0.89 -2.34
N LEU A 197 -7.67 -0.69 -1.49
CA LEU A 197 -7.04 -1.77 -0.72
C LEU A 197 -7.95 -2.35 0.36
N ALA A 198 -8.82 -1.53 0.96
CA ALA A 198 -9.84 -1.99 1.88
C ALA A 198 -10.90 -2.85 1.19
N ARG A 199 -11.27 -2.50 -0.04
CA ARG A 199 -12.22 -3.25 -0.88
C ARG A 199 -11.61 -4.51 -1.52
N ALA A 200 -10.29 -4.60 -1.60
CA ALA A 200 -9.58 -5.68 -2.27
C ALA A 200 -9.94 -7.05 -1.70
N LYS A 201 -10.40 -7.97 -2.55
CA LYS A 201 -10.84 -9.31 -2.14
C LYS A 201 -10.46 -10.33 -3.20
N LEU A 202 -10.20 -11.56 -2.76
CA LEU A 202 -10.05 -12.73 -3.63
C LEU A 202 -11.44 -13.37 -3.88
N PRO A 203 -11.69 -13.96 -5.05
CA PRO A 203 -10.76 -14.23 -6.15
C PRO A 203 -10.35 -12.98 -6.93
N VAL A 204 -9.31 -13.10 -7.74
CA VAL A 204 -8.87 -12.02 -8.64
C VAL A 204 -9.94 -11.71 -9.69
N ALA A 205 -9.97 -10.47 -10.18
CA ALA A 205 -10.92 -10.05 -11.22
C ALA A 205 -10.52 -10.61 -12.60
N LEU A 206 -9.22 -10.77 -12.83
CA LEU A 206 -8.62 -11.33 -14.03
C LEU A 206 -7.19 -11.82 -13.74
N PRO A 207 -6.60 -12.70 -14.56
CA PRO A 207 -5.21 -13.12 -14.40
C PRO A 207 -4.24 -11.93 -14.46
N TYR A 208 -3.21 -11.94 -13.62
CA TYR A 208 -2.24 -10.85 -13.46
C TYR A 208 -1.49 -10.55 -14.76
N GLY A 209 -1.16 -11.59 -15.55
CA GLY A 209 -0.51 -11.43 -16.84
C GLY A 209 -1.36 -10.65 -17.86
N GLU A 210 -2.66 -10.94 -17.92
CA GLU A 210 -3.62 -10.22 -18.77
C GLU A 210 -3.84 -8.79 -18.26
N PHE A 211 -3.90 -8.61 -16.95
CA PHE A 211 -4.01 -7.31 -16.34
C PHE A 211 -2.81 -6.41 -16.64
N LEU A 212 -1.58 -6.94 -16.57
CA LEU A 212 -0.38 -6.18 -16.93
C LEU A 212 -0.34 -5.82 -18.42
N SER A 213 -0.76 -6.72 -19.31
CA SER A 213 -0.76 -6.43 -20.75
C SER A 213 -1.71 -5.28 -21.09
N GLN A 214 -2.88 -5.22 -20.44
CA GLN A 214 -3.83 -4.10 -20.53
C GLN A 214 -3.32 -2.85 -19.78
N GLY A 215 -2.64 -3.07 -18.64
CA GLY A 215 -2.20 -2.04 -17.70
C GLY A 215 -0.90 -1.32 -18.03
N LYS A 216 -0.13 -1.77 -19.04
CA LYS A 216 1.08 -1.06 -19.51
C LYS A 216 0.84 0.42 -19.84
N ARG A 217 -0.39 0.79 -20.25
CA ARG A 217 -0.78 2.19 -20.52
C ARG A 217 -1.01 3.01 -19.26
N LEU A 218 -1.30 2.36 -18.14
CA LEU A 218 -1.56 2.98 -16.84
C LEU A 218 -0.28 3.20 -16.03
N MET A 219 0.82 2.56 -16.41
CA MET A 219 2.13 2.74 -15.79
C MET A 219 2.76 4.05 -16.26
N PRO A 220 3.05 5.00 -15.34
CA PRO A 220 3.65 6.27 -15.73
C PRO A 220 5.09 6.05 -16.22
N ARG A 221 5.47 6.75 -17.30
CA ARG A 221 6.88 6.79 -17.73
C ARG A 221 7.74 7.42 -16.63
N GLY A 222 8.88 6.78 -16.35
CA GLY A 222 9.82 7.20 -15.31
C GLY A 222 9.39 6.88 -13.89
N ALA A 223 8.35 6.04 -13.69
CA ALA A 223 7.96 5.60 -12.36
C ALA A 223 8.81 4.41 -11.88
N THR A 224 9.18 4.43 -10.61
CA THR A 224 9.68 3.27 -9.88
C THR A 224 8.51 2.33 -9.59
N ILE A 225 8.58 1.11 -10.10
CA ILE A 225 7.55 0.10 -9.89
C ILE A 225 7.95 -0.77 -8.68
N ILE A 226 7.05 -0.86 -7.70
CA ILE A 226 7.16 -1.80 -6.58
C ILE A 226 6.16 -2.92 -6.83
N SER A 227 6.63 -4.15 -7.01
CA SER A 227 5.75 -5.32 -7.13
C SER A 227 5.69 -6.11 -5.83
N ILE A 228 4.47 -6.40 -5.38
CA ILE A 228 4.19 -7.17 -4.18
C ILE A 228 3.51 -8.47 -4.63
N ARG A 229 4.19 -9.59 -4.37
CA ARG A 229 3.74 -10.93 -4.74
C ARG A 229 4.12 -11.93 -3.65
N ALA A 230 3.36 -13.01 -3.50
CA ALA A 230 3.75 -14.10 -2.61
C ALA A 230 4.95 -14.86 -3.19
N GLU A 231 5.96 -15.11 -2.37
CA GLU A 231 6.99 -16.08 -2.72
C GLU A 231 6.52 -17.52 -2.42
N TYR A 232 6.71 -18.40 -3.40
CA TYR A 232 6.58 -19.82 -3.21
C TYR A 232 7.96 -20.39 -2.88
N SER A 233 8.19 -20.75 -1.61
CA SER A 233 9.31 -21.61 -1.25
C SER A 233 8.87 -23.07 -1.47
N PRO A 234 9.42 -23.79 -2.47
CA PRO A 234 9.18 -25.22 -2.56
C PRO A 234 9.82 -25.84 -1.32
N ARG A 235 9.00 -26.37 -0.41
CA ARG A 235 9.52 -27.25 0.64
C ARG A 235 10.27 -28.38 -0.05
N ALA A 236 11.54 -28.52 0.29
CA ALA A 236 12.38 -29.63 -0.10
C ALA A 236 11.63 -30.96 0.16
N SER A 237 11.18 -31.61 -0.90
CA SER A 237 10.85 -33.02 -0.88
C SER A 237 12.17 -33.77 -0.71
N SER A 238 12.43 -34.24 0.51
CA SER A 238 13.52 -35.14 0.81
C SER A 238 13.38 -36.44 0.02
N GLY A 239 14.30 -36.71 -0.90
CA GLY A 239 14.49 -38.04 -1.49
C GLY A 239 15.08 -38.03 -2.90
N GLY A 240 16.40 -37.96 -3.02
CA GLY A 240 17.11 -38.26 -4.28
C GLY A 240 18.43 -37.51 -4.43
N ARG A 241 19.56 -38.21 -4.29
CA ARG A 241 20.93 -37.70 -4.44
C ARG A 241 21.13 -36.98 -5.78
N GLY A 242 21.66 -35.77 -5.73
CA GLY A 242 22.17 -35.04 -6.89
C GLY A 242 22.79 -33.70 -6.47
N ARG A 243 24.12 -33.65 -6.52
CA ARG A 243 25.02 -32.58 -6.08
C ARG A 243 24.71 -31.21 -6.73
N ALA A 244 24.60 -30.14 -5.96
CA ALA A 244 24.85 -28.75 -6.37
C ALA A 244 25.05 -27.83 -5.15
N ASP A 245 25.81 -26.76 -5.37
CA ASP A 245 26.65 -26.03 -4.44
C ASP A 245 26.01 -25.20 -3.31
N VAL A 246 26.91 -24.89 -2.38
CA VAL A 246 26.86 -24.16 -1.11
C VAL A 246 26.16 -22.78 -1.17
N GLY A 247 25.22 -22.57 -0.23
CA GLY A 247 24.75 -21.24 0.16
C GLY A 247 23.69 -21.30 1.27
N ARG A 248 24.11 -21.07 2.51
CA ARG A 248 23.42 -21.40 3.78
C ARG A 248 22.00 -20.85 3.94
N ALA A 249 21.16 -21.70 4.53
CA ALA A 249 19.88 -21.38 5.11
C ALA A 249 19.98 -20.55 6.41
N SER A 250 19.13 -19.52 6.55
CA SER A 250 18.56 -19.12 7.85
C SER A 250 17.23 -18.37 7.68
N TRP A 251 16.15 -19.10 7.94
CA TRP A 251 14.90 -18.80 8.68
C TRP A 251 14.27 -17.39 8.79
N ALA A 252 12.93 -17.45 8.84
CA ALA A 252 11.91 -16.54 9.41
C ALA A 252 11.38 -15.37 8.53
N GLY A 253 10.13 -15.52 8.06
CA GLY A 253 9.28 -14.43 7.60
C GLY A 253 9.02 -14.43 6.09
N GLY A 254 7.76 -14.63 5.69
CA GLY A 254 7.35 -14.70 4.29
C GLY A 254 7.64 -13.41 3.53
N PHE A 255 8.37 -13.54 2.42
CA PHE A 255 8.83 -12.43 1.59
C PHE A 255 7.83 -12.05 0.50
N ALA A 256 7.82 -10.75 0.19
CA ALA A 256 7.30 -10.18 -1.04
C ALA A 256 8.48 -9.68 -1.88
N ARG A 257 8.64 -10.20 -3.09
CA ARG A 257 9.80 -9.89 -3.94
C ARG A 257 9.59 -8.61 -4.74
N LEU A 258 10.42 -7.60 -4.49
CA LEU A 258 10.55 -6.41 -5.32
C LEU A 258 11.28 -6.79 -6.62
N LEU A 259 10.63 -6.66 -7.78
CA LEU A 259 11.29 -6.72 -9.08
C LEU A 259 11.43 -5.28 -9.58
N VAL A 260 12.67 -4.81 -9.73
CA VAL A 260 13.05 -3.56 -10.41
C VAL A 260 13.29 -3.86 -11.88
#